data_AF-A0A1M6LA92-F1
#
_entry.id   AF-A0A1M6LA92-F1
#
_cell.length_a   1.000
_cell.length_b   1.000
_cell.length_c   1.000
_cell.angle_alpha   90.00
_cell.angle_beta   90.00
_cell.angle_gamma   90.00
#
_symmetry.space_group_name_H-M   'P 1'
#
loop_
_entity.id
_entity.type
_entity.pdbx_description
1 polymer ?
#
loop_
_entity_poly.entity_id
_entity_poly.type
_entity_poly.pdbx_seq_one_letter_code
_entity_poly.pdbx_strand_id
1 'polypeptide(L)' 'MSLLEIKNLDVNYGDFKAVKDISLNIEEGSIVSLIGANGAGKSTIMNTISGIHKPKSGQILFDGHDITGKKPHT' A
#
# COMPACT_ATOMS: atom_id res chain seq x y z
N MET A 1 3.17 10.56 15.28
CA MET A 1 2.03 9.64 15.12
C MET A 1 2.01 9.25 13.65
N SER A 2 1.85 7.97 13.34
CA SER A 2 1.92 7.52 11.95
C SER A 2 0.71 8.06 11.17
N LEU A 3 0.98 8.72 10.04
CA LEU A 3 -0.04 9.20 9.11
C LEU A 3 -0.49 8.07 8.16
N LEU A 4 0.43 7.18 7.76
CA LEU A 4 0.12 6.04 6.90
C LEU A 4 0.72 4.77 7.52
N GLU A 5 -0.14 3.81 7.85
CA GLU A 5 0.26 2.47 8.30
C GLU A 5 -0.21 1.43 7.29
N ILE A 6 0.69 0.50 6.95
CA ILE A 6 0.40 -0.67 6.14
C ILE A 6 0.80 -1.90 6.94
N LYS A 7 -0.11 -2.86 7.03
CA LYS A 7 0.07 -4.10 7.82
C LYS A 7 -0.14 -5.31 6.94
N ASN A 8 0.92 -6.11 6.79
CA ASN A 8 0.91 -7.42 6.13
C ASN A 8 0.23 -7.40 4.75
N LEU A 9 0.57 -6.41 3.92
CA LEU A 9 -0.07 -6.19 2.63
C LEU A 9 0.39 -7.22 1.59
N ASP A 10 -0.57 -7.98 1.07
CA ASP A 10 -0.40 -8.79 -0.13
C ASP A 10 -1.21 -8.21 -1.29
N VAL A 11 -0.59 -8.17 -2.47
CA VAL A 11 -1.24 -7.70 -3.70
C VAL A 11 -0.97 -8.66 -4.84
N ASN A 12 -2.06 -9.10 -5.49
CA ASN A 12 -2.01 -10.03 -6.61
C ASN A 12 -2.60 -9.40 -7.89
N TYR A 13 -2.06 -9.83 -9.04
CA TYR A 13 -2.66 -9.68 -10.36
C TYR A 13 -3.01 -11.07 -10.90
N GLY A 14 -4.28 -11.45 -10.80
CA GLY A 14 -4.69 -12.84 -11.02
C GLY A 14 -3.94 -13.76 -10.03
N ASP A 15 -3.24 -14.76 -10.58
CA ASP A 15 -2.43 -15.71 -9.80
C ASP A 15 -1.01 -15.21 -9.48
N PHE A 16 -0.59 -14.09 -10.08
CA PHE A 16 0.73 -13.52 -9.84
C PHE A 16 0.74 -12.68 -8.56
N LYS A 17 1.54 -13.09 -7.57
CA LYS A 17 1.76 -12.33 -6.33
C LYS A 17 2.82 -11.25 -6.58
N ALA A 18 2.37 -10.00 -6.73
CA ALA A 18 3.23 -8.86 -7.04
C ALA A 18 3.84 -8.19 -5.79
N VAL A 19 3.13 -8.24 -4.66
CA VAL A 19 3.61 -7.76 -3.36
C VAL A 19 3.27 -8.82 -2.32
N LYS A 20 4.22 -9.13 -1.44
CA LYS A 20 4.09 -10.16 -0.41
C LYS A 20 4.43 -9.60 0.96
N ASP A 21 3.45 -9.61 1.87
CA ASP A 21 3.61 -9.35 3.30
C ASP A 21 4.44 -8.10 3.63
N ILE A 22 4.09 -6.96 3.01
CA ILE A 22 4.77 -5.69 3.30
C ILE A 22 4.08 -4.99 4.46
N SER A 23 4.89 -4.50 5.42
CA SER A 23 4.44 -3.59 6.47
C SER A 23 5.33 -2.35 6.51
N LEU A 24 4.73 -1.17 6.65
CA LEU A 24 5.45 0.10 6.76
C LEU A 24 4.61 1.14 7.51
N ASN A 25 5.29 1.99 8.26
CA ASN A 25 4.70 3.12 8.96
C ASN A 25 5.41 4.39 8.49
N ILE A 26 4.63 5.39 8.10
CA ILE A 26 5.13 6.71 7.69
C ILE A 26 4.55 7.73 8.64
N GLU A 27 5.43 8.54 9.24
CA GLU A 27 5.04 9.64 10.13
C GLU A 27 4.62 10.86 9.33
N GLU A 28 3.71 11.65 9.89
CA GLU A 28 3.30 12.94 9.32
C GLU A 28 4.50 13.86 9.06
N GLY A 29 4.48 14.59 7.95
CA GLY A 29 5.57 15.51 7.54
C GLY A 29 6.81 14.83 6.94
N SER A 30 6.82 13.49 6.81
CA SER A 30 7.95 12.76 6.25
C SER A 30 7.98 12.82 4.71
N ILE A 31 9.19 12.91 4.14
CA ILE A 31 9.44 12.68 2.72
C ILE A 31 10.03 11.28 2.57
N VAL A 32 9.30 10.38 1.91
CA VAL A 32 9.69 8.98 1.75
C VAL A 32 9.79 8.64 0.26
N SER A 33 10.84 7.92 -0.11
CA SER A 33 11.03 7.42 -1.48
C SER A 33 11.01 5.89 -1.49
N LEU A 34 10.23 5.31 -2.41
CA LEU A 34 10.18 3.87 -2.64
C LEU A 34 11.06 3.51 -3.84
N ILE A 35 12.15 2.80 -3.59
CA ILE A 35 13.20 2.51 -4.58
C ILE A 35 13.32 0.99 -4.81
N GLY A 36 13.75 0.60 -6.00
CA GLY A 36 13.93 -0.81 -6.37
C GLY A 36 13.94 -1.02 -7.89
N ALA A 37 14.34 -2.20 -8.35
CA ALA A 37 14.40 -2.56 -9.76
C ALA A 37 13.01 -2.54 -10.45
N ASN A 38 12.99 -2.57 -11.79
CA ASN A 38 11.76 -2.75 -12.54
C ASN A 38 11.09 -4.08 -12.17
N GLY A 39 9.77 -4.06 -11.98
CA GLY A 39 9.02 -5.23 -11.51
C GLY A 39 9.05 -5.49 -10.00
N ALA A 40 9.78 -4.70 -9.20
CA ALA A 40 9.87 -4.89 -7.74
C ALA A 40 8.58 -4.57 -6.95
N GLY A 41 7.44 -4.29 -7.62
CA GLY A 41 6.16 -4.02 -6.95
C GLY A 41 5.92 -2.56 -6.53
N LYS A 42 6.80 -1.61 -6.87
CA LYS A 42 6.68 -0.19 -6.48
C LYS A 42 5.35 0.44 -6.88
N SER A 43 5.01 0.38 -8.17
CA SER A 43 3.73 0.92 -8.68
C SER A 43 2.53 0.15 -8.12
N THR A 44 2.69 -1.16 -7.87
CA THR A 44 1.64 -1.99 -7.24
C THR A 44 1.32 -1.49 -5.84
N ILE A 45 2.34 -1.22 -5.02
CA ILE A 45 2.18 -0.65 -3.67
C ILE A 45 1.48 0.71 -3.76
N MET A 46 1.99 1.63 -4.59
CA MET A 46 1.42 2.98 -4.75
C MET A 46 -0.04 2.94 -5.20
N ASN A 47 -0.36 2.15 -6.21
CA ASN A 47 -1.73 2.02 -6.72
C ASN A 47 -2.68 1.41 -5.69
N THR A 48 -2.18 0.50 -4.84
CA THR A 48 -2.99 -0.14 -3.80
C THR A 48 -3.28 0.83 -2.66
N ILE A 49 -2.29 1.62 -2.24
CA ILE A 49 -2.48 2.68 -1.23
C ILE A 49 -3.48 3.72 -1.73
N SER A 50 -3.37 4.13 -3.00
CA SER A 50 -4.27 5.12 -3.61
C SER A 50 -5.67 4.58 -3.93
N GLY A 51 -5.97 3.30 -3.66
CA GLY A 51 -7.28 2.69 -3.93
C GLY A 51 -7.54 2.31 -5.39
N ILE A 52 -6.57 2.48 -6.30
CA ILE A 52 -6.67 2.11 -7.72
C ILE A 52 -6.71 0.57 -7.85
N HIS A 53 -5.96 -0.13 -7.00
CA HIS A 53 -5.93 -1.58 -6.96
C HIS A 53 -6.37 -2.09 -5.58
N LYS A 54 -7.19 -3.15 -5.54
CA LYS A 54 -7.65 -3.73 -4.27
C LYS A 54 -6.62 -4.74 -3.75
N PRO A 55 -6.19 -4.66 -2.48
CA PRO A 55 -5.28 -5.67 -1.93
C PRO A 55 -5.97 -7.02 -1.81
N LYS A 56 -5.17 -8.09 -1.82
CA LYS A 56 -5.65 -9.45 -1.56
C LYS A 56 -5.90 -9.68 -0.07
N SER A 57 -4.97 -9.19 0.76
CA SER A 57 -5.02 -9.23 2.22
C SER A 57 -4.15 -8.12 2.81
N GLY A 58 -4.24 -7.94 4.13
CA GLY A 58 -3.58 -6.86 4.86
C GLY A 58 -4.52 -5.67 5.09
N GLN A 59 -3.96 -4.63 5.70
CA GLN A 59 -4.70 -3.43 6.10
C GLN A 59 -3.90 -2.17 5.75
N ILE A 60 -4.60 -1.11 5.36
CA ILE A 60 -4.06 0.22 5.10
C ILE A 60 -4.85 1.22 5.94
N LEU A 61 -4.16 1.91 6.84
CA LEU A 61 -4.71 2.96 7.70
C LEU A 61 -4.12 4.30 7.28
N PHE A 62 -4.97 5.30 7.08
CA PHE A 62 -4.57 6.68 6.86
C PHE A 62 -5.14 7.55 7.96
N ASP A 63 -4.27 8.22 8.71
CA ASP A 63 -4.60 9.00 9.91
C ASP A 63 -5.47 8.20 10.90
N GLY A 64 -5.07 6.95 11.16
CA GLY A 64 -5.81 6.00 12.00
C GLY A 64 -7.11 5.43 11.39
N HIS A 65 -7.55 5.88 10.21
CA HIS A 65 -8.77 5.42 9.56
C HIS A 65 -8.48 4.31 8.54
N ASP A 66 -9.25 3.22 8.60
CA ASP A 66 -9.16 2.16 7.60
C ASP A 66 -9.63 2.62 6.23
N ILE A 67 -8.72 2.55 5.26
CA ILE A 67 -8.95 2.87 3.84
C ILE A 67 -8.74 1.65 2.93
N THR A 68 -8.61 0.45 3.50
CA THR A 68 -8.30 -0.78 2.77
C THR A 68 -9.31 -1.04 1.65
N GLY A 69 -8.86 -0.94 0.40
CA GLY A 69 -9.70 -1.16 -0.77
C GLY A 69 -10.84 -0.16 -0.95
N LYS A 70 -10.80 1.00 -0.28
CA LYS A 70 -11.69 2.12 -0.61
C LYS A 70 -11.37 2.63 -2.00
N LYS A 71 -12.40 3.09 -2.70
CA LYS A 71 -12.23 3.72 -4.01
C LYS A 71 -11.51 5.07 -3.85
N PRO A 72 -10.67 5.49 -4.81
CA PRO A 72 -10.07 6.81 -4.80
C PRO A 72 -11.17 7.88 -4.80
N HIS A 73 -10.94 8.96 -4.06
CA HIS A 73 -11.75 10.16 -4.21
C HIS A 73 -11.38 10.82 -5.55
N THR A 74 -12.36 11.00 -6.43
CA THR A 74 -12.26 11.79 -7.67
C THR A 74 -12.74 13.21 -7.44
#